data_AF-A0A968PPM1-F1
#
_entry.id   AF-A0A968PPM1-F1
#
_cell.length_a   1.000
_cell.length_b   1.000
_cell.length_c   1.000
_cell.angle_alpha   90.00
_cell.angle_beta   90.00
_cell.angle_gamma   90.00
#
_symmetry.space_group_name_H-M   'P 1'
#
loop_
_entity.id
_entity.type
_entity.pdbx_description
1 polymer ?
#
loop_
_entity_poly.entity_id
_entity_poly.type
_entity_poly.pdbx_seq_one_letter_code
_entity_poly.pdbx_strand_id
1 'polypeptide(L)'
;MKILHGTWIPQAENGFIQTGAFYLWVETTESKKPRSKGRSVHPRQLAKPELESFLTDELGIQSASQKSEEAISPKYFLLPSTADQPLPSLELSRYLEAETSEKFDFQYWQIDCYKAIAPSRQELITIHG
;
A
#
# COMPACT_ATOMS: atom_id res chain seq x y z
N MET A 1 2.03 0.40 16.01
CA MET A 1 0.69 0.47 15.37
C MET A 1 0.84 0.22 13.88
N LYS A 2 -0.15 -0.41 13.23
CA LYS A 2 -0.18 -0.66 11.77
C LYS A 2 -1.46 -0.08 11.19
N ILE A 3 -1.33 0.78 10.19
CA ILE A 3 -2.44 1.42 9.47
C ILE A 3 -2.46 0.86 8.06
N LEU A 4 -3.57 0.22 7.69
CA LEU A 4 -3.76 -0.36 6.37
C LEU A 4 -4.31 0.69 5.41
N HIS A 5 -3.58 0.95 4.33
CA HIS A 5 -3.96 1.86 3.26
C HIS A 5 -4.38 1.05 2.03
N GLY A 6 -5.53 1.41 1.46
CA GLY A 6 -6.04 0.81 0.22
C GLY A 6 -6.18 1.86 -0.88
N THR A 7 -5.74 1.56 -2.09
CA THR A 7 -5.84 2.49 -3.23
C THR A 7 -6.09 1.74 -4.53
N TRP A 8 -7.05 2.21 -5.32
CA TRP A 8 -7.24 1.78 -6.70
C TRP A 8 -6.27 2.51 -7.61
N ILE A 9 -5.40 1.78 -8.31
CA ILE A 9 -4.50 2.34 -9.31
C ILE A 9 -5.02 1.93 -10.70
N PRO A 10 -5.48 2.90 -11.53
CA PRO A 10 -5.97 2.59 -12.87
C PRO A 10 -4.82 2.14 -13.78
N GLN A 11 -5.14 1.26 -14.73
CA GLN A 11 -4.26 0.96 -15.85
C GLN A 11 -4.38 2.10 -16.87
N ALA A 12 -3.25 2.54 -17.43
CA ALA A 12 -3.24 3.61 -18.41
C ALA A 12 -3.75 3.08 -19.77
N GLU A 13 -5.07 3.03 -19.93
CA GLU A 13 -5.75 2.65 -21.16
C GLU A 13 -6.74 3.72 -21.59
N ASN A 14 -6.82 4.00 -22.90
CA ASN A 14 -7.73 4.99 -23.47
C ASN A 14 -9.12 4.39 -23.72
N GLY A 15 -9.78 3.90 -22.66
CA GLY A 15 -11.10 3.27 -22.72
C GLY A 15 -12.08 3.83 -21.68
N PHE A 16 -13.38 3.68 -21.94
CA PHE A 16 -14.45 4.02 -20.98
C PHE A 16 -14.43 3.09 -19.74
N ILE A 17 -14.01 1.83 -19.92
CA ILE A 17 -13.81 0.89 -18.82
C ILE A 17 -12.46 1.22 -18.15
N GLN A 18 -12.52 1.69 -16.91
CA GLN A 18 -11.33 1.94 -16.10
C GLN A 18 -10.82 0.63 -15.49
N THR A 19 -10.01 -0.09 -16.27
CA THR A 19 -9.24 -1.23 -15.78
C THR A 19 -8.20 -0.77 -14.76
N GLY A 20 -7.74 -1.67 -13.90
CA GLY A 20 -6.81 -1.33 -12.82
C GLY A 20 -6.73 -2.43 -11.79
N ALA A 21 -6.11 -2.11 -10.67
CA ALA A 21 -6.09 -3.02 -9.52
C ALA A 21 -6.13 -2.26 -8.20
N PHE A 22 -6.69 -2.92 -7.20
CA PHE A 22 -6.68 -2.43 -5.84
C PHE A 22 -5.38 -2.87 -5.16
N TYR A 23 -4.69 -1.92 -4.54
CA TYR A 23 -3.41 -2.13 -3.88
C TYR A 23 -3.51 -1.83 -2.40
N LEU A 24 -2.90 -2.68 -1.59
CA LEU A 24 -2.78 -2.54 -0.14
C LEU A 24 -1.33 -2.25 0.25
N TRP A 25 -1.12 -1.30 1.14
CA TRP A 25 0.16 -1.09 1.81
C TRP A 25 -0.07 -0.73 3.27
N VAL A 26 0.97 -0.85 4.10
CA VAL A 26 0.85 -0.60 5.54
C VAL A 26 1.81 0.48 5.98
N GLU A 27 1.29 1.45 6.70
CA GLU A 27 2.04 2.49 7.40
C GLU A 27 2.20 2.13 8.88
N THR A 28 3.38 2.37 9.45
CA THR A 28 3.70 2.01 10.83
C THR A 28 4.30 3.15 11.65
N THR A 29 4.29 2.95 12.95
CA THR A 29 4.89 3.88 13.92
C THR A 29 6.41 3.88 13.88
N GLU A 30 7.02 2.81 13.39
CA GLU A 30 8.46 2.65 13.29
C GLU A 30 8.96 3.29 11.98
N SER A 31 9.87 4.25 12.10
CA SER A 31 10.53 4.86 10.94
C SER A 31 11.85 4.16 10.65
N LYS A 32 12.03 3.68 9.42
CA LYS A 32 13.28 3.11 8.91
C LYS A 32 14.05 4.17 8.15
N LYS A 33 15.35 4.29 8.43
CA LYS A 33 16.23 5.16 7.66
C LYS A 33 16.37 4.63 6.22
N PRO A 34 16.24 5.47 5.19
CA PRO A 34 16.45 5.04 3.81
C PRO A 34 17.87 4.50 3.63
N ARG A 35 18.01 3.31 3.04
CA ARG A 35 19.30 2.62 2.84
C ARG A 35 20.11 3.15 1.65
N SER A 36 19.57 4.01 0.80
CA SER A 36 20.27 4.51 -0.40
C SER A 36 19.91 5.97 -0.71
N LYS A 37 20.87 6.71 -1.29
CA LYS A 37 20.76 8.12 -1.68
C LYS A 37 19.95 8.36 -2.97
N GLY A 38 19.35 7.32 -3.58
CA GLY A 38 18.81 7.42 -4.95
C GLY A 38 17.30 7.21 -5.12
N ARG A 39 16.59 6.68 -4.12
CA ARG A 39 15.12 6.49 -4.19
C ARG A 39 14.48 6.81 -2.84
N SER A 40 13.49 7.70 -2.85
CA SER A 40 12.68 8.07 -1.69
C SER A 40 11.72 6.91 -1.35
N VAL A 41 12.24 5.89 -0.68
CA VAL A 41 11.43 4.79 -0.12
C VAL A 41 10.68 5.32 1.10
N HIS A 42 9.37 5.12 1.18
CA HIS A 42 8.56 5.61 2.30
C HIS A 42 9.09 5.02 3.62
N PRO A 43 9.54 5.85 4.58
CA PRO A 43 10.32 5.39 5.73
C PRO A 43 9.48 4.59 6.74
N ARG A 44 8.16 4.80 6.73
CA ARG A 44 7.21 4.18 7.67
C ARG A 44 6.39 3.06 7.03
N GLN A 45 6.87 2.46 5.93
CA GLN A 45 6.16 1.33 5.33
C GLN A 45 6.57 0.00 5.96
N LEU A 46 5.67 -0.98 5.96
CA LEU A 46 6.09 -2.39 5.99
C LEU A 46 6.71 -2.75 4.64
N ALA A 47 7.98 -3.17 4.67
CA ALA A 47 8.65 -3.66 3.48
C ALA A 47 8.11 -5.05 3.10
N LYS A 48 8.29 -5.46 1.84
CA LYS A 48 7.78 -6.72 1.28
C LYS A 48 7.72 -7.94 2.25
N PRO A 49 8.82 -8.39 2.90
CA PRO A 49 8.75 -9.57 3.77
C PRO A 49 7.85 -9.37 5.00
N GLU A 50 7.85 -8.18 5.60
CA GLU A 50 7.01 -7.88 6.77
C GLU A 50 5.55 -7.67 6.36
N LEU A 51 5.32 -7.12 5.16
CA LEU A 51 3.99 -6.97 4.60
C LEU A 51 3.37 -8.34 4.30
N GLU A 52 4.15 -9.29 3.75
CA GLU A 52 3.69 -10.66 3.47
C GLU A 52 3.29 -11.40 4.76
N SER A 53 4.12 -11.33 5.81
CA SER A 53 3.77 -11.87 7.12
C SER A 53 2.53 -11.20 7.71
N PHE A 54 2.43 -9.87 7.66
CA PHE A 54 1.26 -9.15 8.17
C PHE A 54 -0.03 -9.59 7.46
N LEU A 55 -0.02 -9.68 6.13
CA LEU A 55 -1.18 -10.08 5.35
C LEU A 55 -1.60 -11.52 5.67
N THR A 56 -0.64 -12.44 5.81
CA THR A 56 -0.92 -13.86 6.03
C THR A 56 -1.30 -14.15 7.48
N ASP A 57 -0.50 -13.68 8.43
CA ASP A 57 -0.57 -14.09 9.83
C ASP A 57 -1.59 -13.27 10.62
N GLU A 58 -1.77 -11.98 10.28
CA GLU A 58 -2.67 -11.08 11.01
C GLU A 58 -4.00 -10.86 10.28
N LEU A 59 -3.99 -10.75 8.95
CA LEU A 59 -5.22 -10.51 8.17
C LEU A 59 -5.81 -11.78 7.52
N GLY A 60 -5.11 -12.92 7.55
CA GLY A 60 -5.57 -14.16 6.92
C GLY A 60 -5.69 -14.08 5.39
N ILE A 61 -5.08 -13.07 4.75
CA ILE A 61 -5.09 -12.88 3.31
C ILE A 61 -4.00 -13.77 2.71
N GLN A 62 -4.40 -14.96 2.29
CA GLN A 62 -3.49 -15.86 1.59
C GLN A 62 -3.21 -15.31 0.18
N SER A 63 -1.93 -15.24 -0.19
CA SER A 63 -1.52 -15.03 -1.58
C SER A 63 -2.11 -16.16 -2.43
N ALA A 64 -3.18 -15.88 -3.19
CA ALA A 64 -3.87 -16.88 -4.00
C ALA A 64 -3.04 -17.46 -5.16
N SER A 65 -1.75 -17.12 -5.26
CA SER A 65 -0.85 -17.72 -6.25
C SER A 65 0.49 -18.06 -5.63
N GLN A 66 1.00 -19.24 -5.97
CA GLN A 66 2.35 -19.72 -5.65
C GLN A 66 3.48 -18.90 -6.35
N LYS A 67 3.16 -17.69 -6.81
CA LYS A 67 4.09 -16.70 -7.37
C LYS A 67 3.99 -15.41 -6.52
N SER A 68 4.29 -15.51 -5.22
CA SER A 68 4.34 -14.37 -4.29
C SER A 68 5.19 -13.19 -4.77
N GLU A 69 6.10 -13.42 -5.72
CA GLU A 69 6.95 -12.38 -6.29
C GLU A 69 6.19 -11.30 -7.08
N GLU A 70 5.06 -11.63 -7.72
CA GLU A 70 4.24 -10.67 -8.48
C GLU A 70 3.15 -10.00 -7.64
N ALA A 71 2.78 -10.59 -6.49
CA ALA A 71 1.70 -10.08 -5.65
C ALA A 71 2.08 -8.79 -4.92
N ILE A 72 3.33 -8.70 -4.42
CA ILE A 72 3.86 -7.50 -3.77
C ILE A 72 4.91 -6.86 -4.69
N SER A 73 4.62 -5.64 -5.14
CA SER A 73 5.47 -4.86 -6.04
C SER A 73 5.54 -3.39 -5.62
N PRO A 74 6.66 -2.70 -5.89
CA PRO A 74 6.78 -1.28 -5.58
C PRO A 74 5.84 -0.44 -6.46
N LYS A 75 5.12 0.49 -5.83
CA LYS A 75 4.32 1.55 -6.45
C LYS A 75 4.80 2.91 -5.99
N TYR A 76 4.43 3.94 -6.73
CA TYR A 76 4.87 5.31 -6.47
C TYR A 76 3.65 6.17 -6.15
N PHE A 77 3.67 6.79 -4.98
CA PHE A 77 2.60 7.66 -4.51
C PHE A 77 3.11 9.08 -4.39
N LEU A 78 2.31 10.04 -4.85
CA LEU A 78 2.56 11.46 -4.64
C LEU A 78 1.99 11.84 -3.27
N LEU A 79 2.86 12.10 -2.29
CA LEU A 79 2.45 12.34 -0.90
C LEU A 79 2.90 13.73 -0.41
N PRO A 80 2.11 14.39 0.45
CA PRO A 80 2.54 15.57 1.19
C PRO A 80 3.83 15.28 1.95
N SER A 81 4.82 16.15 1.83
CA SER A 81 6.17 15.94 2.33
C SER A 81 6.78 17.25 2.83
N THR A 82 7.65 17.15 3.84
CA THR A 82 8.45 18.28 4.33
C THR A 82 9.92 17.91 4.28
N ALA A 83 10.73 18.72 3.59
CA ALA A 83 12.13 18.42 3.30
C ALA A 83 12.31 17.05 2.62
N ASP A 84 12.74 16.04 3.38
CA ASP A 84 13.11 14.71 2.87
C ASP A 84 12.29 13.58 3.50
N GLN A 85 11.09 13.87 4.03
CA GLN A 85 10.19 12.85 4.59
C GLN A 85 8.73 13.11 4.22
N PRO A 86 7.94 12.04 3.98
CA PRO A 86 6.51 12.18 3.82
C PRO A 86 5.89 12.55 5.17
N LEU A 87 4.88 13.40 5.15
CA LEU A 87 4.04 13.64 6.31
C LEU A 87 3.29 12.35 6.65
N PRO A 88 3.11 12.01 7.94
CA PRO A 88 2.32 10.86 8.34
C PRO A 88 0.88 11.00 7.86
N SER A 89 0.20 9.89 7.60
CA SER A 89 -1.26 9.93 7.40
C SER A 89 -1.97 10.55 8.60
N LEU A 90 -3.19 11.05 8.42
CA LEU A 90 -3.96 11.69 9.49
C LEU A 90 -4.20 10.74 10.69
N GLU A 91 -4.40 9.45 10.43
CA GLU A 91 -4.53 8.43 11.47
C GLU A 91 -3.22 8.29 12.26
N LEU A 92 -2.09 8.25 11.55
CA LEU A 92 -0.78 8.13 12.18
C LEU A 92 -0.39 9.42 12.92
N SER A 93 -0.71 10.59 12.38
CA SER A 93 -0.39 11.88 13.02
C SER A 93 -1.07 12.01 14.37
N ARG A 94 -2.34 11.57 14.48
CA ARG A 94 -3.07 11.50 15.75
C ARG A 94 -2.41 10.57 16.75
N TYR A 95 -1.93 9.42 16.30
CA TYR A 95 -1.23 8.47 17.19
C TYR A 95 0.13 9.00 17.64
N LEU A 96 0.86 9.69 16.76
CA LEU A 96 2.17 10.27 17.06
C LEU A 96 2.09 11.59 17.84
N GLU A 97 0.88 12.10 18.09
CA GLU A 97 0.64 13.46 18.62
C GLU A 97 1.42 14.53 17.82
N ALA A 98 1.59 14.28 16.52
CA ALA A 98 2.38 15.13 15.64
C ALA A 98 1.56 16.33 15.19
N GLU A 99 2.13 17.53 15.30
CA GLU A 99 1.50 18.73 14.75
C GLU A 99 1.42 18.65 13.22
N THR A 100 0.27 19.03 12.69
CA THR A 100 0.07 19.13 11.24
C THR A 100 0.82 20.35 10.72
N SER A 101 1.84 20.15 9.89
CA SER A 101 2.50 21.25 9.20
C SER A 101 1.56 21.86 8.16
N GLU A 102 1.35 23.17 8.21
CA GLU A 102 0.60 23.92 7.19
C GLU A 102 1.37 24.08 5.88
N LYS A 103 2.70 23.86 5.90
CA LYS A 103 3.58 23.95 4.74
C LYS A 103 4.07 22.56 4.35
N PHE A 104 3.80 22.17 3.12
CA PHE A 104 4.28 20.92 2.54
C PHE A 104 4.39 21.06 1.02
N ASP A 105 5.27 20.24 0.44
CA ASP A 105 5.36 20.03 -0.99
C ASP A 105 4.93 18.58 -1.30
N PHE A 106 4.66 18.29 -2.56
CA PHE A 106 4.36 16.93 -3.01
C PHE A 106 5.60 16.26 -3.56
N GLN A 107 5.90 15.05 -3.09
CA GLN A 107 7.03 14.24 -3.57
C GLN A 107 6.59 12.80 -3.83
N TYR A 108 7.25 12.14 -4.78
CA TYR A 108 7.00 10.73 -5.06
C TYR A 108 7.74 9.83 -4.08
N TRP A 109 6.99 8.89 -3.48
CA TRP A 109 7.50 7.90 -2.56
C TRP A 109 7.27 6.50 -3.09
N GLN A 110 8.32 5.68 -3.07
CA GLN A 110 8.24 4.27 -3.42
C GLN A 110 7.72 3.46 -2.22
N ILE A 111 6.67 2.68 -2.43
CA ILE A 111 5.98 1.87 -1.41
C ILE A 111 5.76 0.46 -1.95
N ASP A 112 6.14 -0.57 -1.19
CA ASP A 112 5.80 -1.96 -1.48
C ASP A 112 4.30 -2.16 -1.25
N CYS A 113 3.60 -2.61 -2.29
CA CYS A 113 2.15 -2.79 -2.25
C CYS A 113 1.74 -4.19 -2.68
N TYR A 114 0.81 -4.78 -1.94
CA TYR A 114 0.11 -6.00 -2.32
C TYR A 114 -1.03 -5.70 -3.29
N LYS A 115 -1.04 -6.34 -4.45
CA LYS A 115 -2.15 -6.30 -5.40
C LYS A 115 -3.27 -7.20 -4.91
N ALA A 116 -4.36 -6.62 -4.43
CA ALA A 116 -5.53 -7.38 -4.01
C ALA A 116 -6.14 -8.10 -5.21
N ILE A 117 -6.32 -9.41 -5.06
CA ILE A 117 -6.99 -10.25 -6.05
C ILE A 117 -8.47 -10.23 -5.67
N ALA A 118 -9.33 -9.77 -6.56
CA ALA A 118 -10.76 -9.96 -6.37
C ALA A 118 -11.02 -11.47 -6.31
N PRO A 119 -11.81 -11.99 -5.35
CA PRO A 119 -12.25 -13.38 -5.44
C PRO A 119 -12.92 -13.54 -6.81
N SER A 120 -12.40 -14.46 -7.63
CA SER A 120 -13.12 -14.87 -8.83
C SER A 120 -14.49 -15.34 -8.34
N ARG A 121 -15.53 -14.64 -8.75
CA ARG A 121 -16.92 -14.97 -8.41
C ARG A 121 -17.19 -16.40 -8.89
N GLN A 122 -17.08 -17.37 -7.99
CA GLN A 122 -17.27 -18.78 -8.30
C GLN A 122 -18.31 -19.34 -7.34
N GLU A 123 -19.52 -18.79 -7.43
CA GLU A 123 -20.72 -19.45 -6.91
C GLU A 123 -21.86 -19.25 -7.92
N LEU A 124 -21.85 -20.06 -8.98
CA LEU A 124 -23.10 -20.52 -9.59
C LEU A 124 -23.61 -21.66 -8.71
N ILE A 125 -24.37 -21.31 -7.67
CA ILE A 125 -25.22 -22.29 -7.00
C ILE A 125 -26.38 -22.55 -7.96
N THR A 126 -26.25 -23.56 -8.82
CA THR A 126 -27.36 -24.09 -9.59
C THR A 126 -28.25 -24.89 -8.64
N ILE A 127 -29.28 -24.23 -8.10
CA ILE A 127 -30.35 -24.92 -7.37
C ILE A 127 -31.17 -25.67 -8.43
N HIS A 128 -31.04 -27.00 -8.48
CA HIS A 128 -31.94 -27.84 -9.26
C HIS A 128 -33.26 -27.93 -8.50
N GLY A 129 -34.32 -27.36 -9.08
CA GLY A 129 -35.71 -27.60 -8.71
C GLY A 129 -36.34 -28.64 -9.63
#